data_AF-A0A3R5SNU9-F1
#
_entry.id   AF-A0A3R5SNU9-F1
#
_cell.length_a   1.000
_cell.length_b   1.000
_cell.length_c   1.000
_cell.angle_alpha   90.00
_cell.angle_beta   90.00
_cell.angle_gamma   90.00
#
_symmetry.space_group_name_H-M   'P 1'
#
loop_
_entity.id
_entity.type
_entity.pdbx_description
1 polymer ?
#
loop_
_entity_poly.entity_id
_entity_poly.type
_entity_poly.pdbx_seq_one_letter_code
_entity_poly.pdbx_strand_id
1 'polypeptide(L)'
;MMAVYIPEEDRSMDILELIEQKDLLEFHAKTLELYQAVCSHGNHRVANALTHHVDERLLMYCVLSENMSGPIRTGYHNLLITMHLESHARARIEKVHGKNEFIVPLTNTTKDLRLYRKTSIGHETKIKDTIPNMDDSVSIRPQLAISEKEIDTRVKTAGKDSTAPYFPVETLKTYVMQNLREAVIKGAAHIRDPIGGSNANLFV
;
A
#
# COMPACT_ATOMS: atom_id res chain seq x y z
N MET A 1 10.05 -18.75 -1.36
CA MET A 1 11.28 -18.72 -0.56
C MET A 1 12.07 -17.51 -1.01
N MET A 2 12.48 -16.68 -0.06
CA MET A 2 13.18 -15.41 -0.30
C MET A 2 14.49 -15.49 0.49
N ALA A 3 15.60 -15.17 -0.15
CA ALA A 3 16.92 -15.29 0.46
C ALA A 3 17.67 -13.96 0.36
N VAL A 4 18.51 -13.71 1.36
CA VAL A 4 19.46 -12.60 1.39
C VAL A 4 20.82 -13.14 1.01
N TYR A 5 21.47 -12.48 0.05
CA TYR A 5 22.83 -12.80 -0.36
C TYR A 5 23.80 -11.85 0.34
N ILE A 6 24.83 -12.41 0.99
CA ILE A 6 25.90 -11.68 1.69
C ILE A 6 27.14 -11.71 0.80
N PRO A 7 27.49 -10.62 0.10
CA PRO A 7 28.58 -10.61 -0.87
C PRO A 7 29.96 -10.87 -0.25
N GLU A 8 30.19 -10.42 0.98
CA GLU A 8 31.48 -10.54 1.67
C GLU A 8 31.86 -11.98 2.00
N GLU A 9 30.84 -12.81 2.24
CA GLU A 9 31.00 -14.22 2.63
C GLU A 9 30.64 -15.19 1.49
N ASP A 10 30.21 -14.67 0.33
CA ASP A 10 29.72 -15.44 -0.83
C ASP A 10 28.70 -16.53 -0.42
N ARG A 11 27.73 -16.15 0.43
CA ARG A 11 26.69 -17.06 0.93
C ARG A 11 25.30 -16.48 0.83
N SER A 12 24.31 -17.37 0.70
CA SER A 12 22.89 -17.06 0.79
C SER A 12 22.30 -17.56 2.10
N MET A 13 21.39 -16.79 2.68
CA MET A 13 20.67 -17.12 3.91
C MET A 13 19.17 -16.89 3.71
N ASP A 14 18.29 -17.67 4.34
CA ASP A 14 16.85 -17.39 4.26
C ASP A 14 16.54 -16.06 4.98
N ILE A 15 15.65 -15.25 4.42
CA ILE A 15 15.23 -14.00 5.08
C ILE A 15 14.59 -14.26 6.45
N LEU A 16 14.02 -15.44 6.67
CA LEU A 16 13.45 -15.83 7.96
C LEU A 16 14.53 -16.12 9.01
N GLU A 17 15.71 -16.56 8.60
CA GLU A 17 16.86 -16.86 9.50
C GLU A 17 17.47 -15.58 10.09
N LEU A 18 17.18 -14.40 9.53
CA LEU A 18 17.61 -13.12 10.09
C LEU A 18 17.13 -12.93 11.54
N ILE A 19 16.04 -13.57 11.96
CA ILE A 19 15.58 -13.49 13.35
C ILE A 19 16.60 -14.06 14.35
N GLU A 20 17.45 -15.00 13.92
CA GLU A 20 18.50 -15.60 14.75
C GLU A 20 19.75 -14.71 14.82
N GLN A 21 19.95 -13.84 13.83
CA GLN A 21 21.10 -12.93 13.73
C GLN A 21 20.66 -11.47 13.93
N LYS A 22 20.58 -11.03 15.19
CA LYS A 22 20.07 -9.69 15.56
C LYS A 22 20.81 -8.53 14.90
N ASP A 23 22.13 -8.59 14.82
CA ASP A 23 22.95 -7.51 14.24
C ASP A 23 22.68 -7.37 12.73
N LEU A 24 22.56 -8.50 12.03
CA LEU A 24 22.27 -8.51 10.59
C LEU A 24 20.81 -8.12 10.30
N LEU A 25 19.88 -8.51 11.17
CA LEU A 25 18.49 -8.08 11.13
C LEU A 25 18.36 -6.55 11.26
N GLU A 26 19.06 -5.96 12.24
CA GLU A 26 19.05 -4.51 12.44
C GLU A 26 19.69 -3.78 11.26
N PHE A 27 20.82 -4.29 10.77
CA PHE A 27 21.48 -3.75 9.58
C PHE A 27 20.56 -3.77 8.34
N HIS A 28 19.88 -4.88 8.10
CA HIS A 28 18.94 -5.01 6.97
C HIS A 28 17.74 -4.08 7.13
N ALA A 29 17.19 -3.96 8.35
CA ALA A 29 16.10 -3.03 8.64
C ALA A 29 16.50 -1.57 8.35
N LYS A 30 17.72 -1.16 8.74
CA LYS A 30 18.25 0.18 8.42
C LYS A 30 18.53 0.37 6.93
N THR A 31 18.89 -0.69 6.22
CA THR A 31 19.02 -0.65 4.76
C THR A 31 17.67 -0.38 4.08
N LEU A 32 16.59 -1.00 4.57
CA LEU A 32 15.24 -0.71 4.06
C LEU A 32 14.79 0.72 4.36
N GLU A 33 15.08 1.24 5.57
CA GLU A 33 14.84 2.66 5.91
C GLU A 33 15.63 3.60 5.00
N LEU A 34 16.86 3.25 4.62
CA LEU A 34 17.66 4.03 3.68
C LEU A 34 17.00 4.07 2.29
N TYR A 35 16.55 2.92 1.77
CA TYR A 35 15.84 2.90 0.48
C TYR A 35 14.58 3.77 0.51
N GLN A 36 13.83 3.73 1.61
CA GLN A 36 12.70 4.63 1.82
C GLN A 36 13.13 6.10 1.78
N ALA A 37 14.18 6.48 2.52
CA ALA A 37 14.65 7.85 2.58
C ALA A 37 15.08 8.39 1.20
N VAL A 38 15.75 7.57 0.38
CA VAL A 38 16.21 7.96 -0.96
C VAL A 38 15.03 8.09 -1.94
N CYS A 39 13.98 7.28 -1.79
CA CYS A 39 12.75 7.37 -2.60
C CYS A 39 11.74 8.43 -2.15
N SER A 40 11.95 9.03 -0.97
CA SER A 40 11.01 9.97 -0.37
C SER A 40 10.68 11.15 -1.31
N HIS A 41 9.53 11.78 -1.07
CA HIS A 41 9.10 12.99 -1.80
C HIS A 41 8.88 12.81 -3.32
N GLY A 42 8.56 11.59 -3.76
CA GLY A 42 8.22 11.33 -5.16
C GLY A 42 9.44 11.24 -6.09
N ASN A 43 10.59 10.78 -5.58
CA ASN A 43 11.78 10.52 -6.39
C ASN A 43 11.60 9.25 -7.23
N HIS A 44 10.83 9.37 -8.31
CA HIS A 44 10.49 8.27 -9.21
C HIS A 44 11.69 7.69 -9.94
N ARG A 45 12.73 8.49 -10.19
CA ARG A 45 13.97 8.01 -10.81
C ARG A 45 14.64 6.94 -9.94
N VAL A 46 14.76 7.17 -8.64
CA VAL A 46 15.34 6.18 -7.74
C VAL A 46 14.38 5.02 -7.52
N ALA A 47 13.07 5.27 -7.40
CA ALA A 47 12.09 4.18 -7.29
C ALA A 47 12.20 3.21 -8.47
N ASN A 48 12.30 3.71 -9.71
CA ASN A 48 12.49 2.89 -10.92
C ASN A 48 13.85 2.19 -11.02
N ALA A 49 14.87 2.68 -10.33
CA ALA A 49 16.16 2.01 -10.23
C ALA A 49 16.10 0.87 -9.20
N LEU A 50 15.48 1.13 -8.04
CA LEU A 50 15.33 0.18 -6.95
C LEU A 50 14.46 -1.02 -7.30
N THR A 51 13.59 -0.94 -8.30
CA THR A 51 12.86 -2.12 -8.80
C THR A 51 13.75 -3.22 -9.38
N HIS A 52 15.06 -2.99 -9.59
CA HIS A 52 16.02 -4.06 -9.95
C HIS A 52 16.58 -4.78 -8.73
N HIS A 53 16.50 -4.17 -7.55
CA HIS A 53 16.94 -4.72 -6.28
C HIS A 53 15.78 -5.35 -5.50
N VAL A 54 14.61 -4.71 -5.57
CA VAL A 54 13.39 -5.09 -4.86
C VAL A 54 12.26 -5.16 -5.88
N ASP A 55 11.94 -6.37 -6.31
CA ASP A 55 10.93 -6.62 -7.33
C ASP A 55 9.50 -6.55 -6.77
N GLU A 56 8.53 -6.34 -7.66
CA GLU A 56 7.09 -6.38 -7.34
C GLU A 56 6.68 -7.71 -6.65
N ARG A 57 7.14 -8.84 -7.19
CA ARG A 57 6.84 -10.18 -6.65
C ARG A 57 7.39 -10.35 -5.24
N LEU A 58 8.54 -9.74 -4.98
CA LEU A 58 9.21 -9.78 -3.69
C LEU A 58 8.38 -9.02 -2.65
N LEU A 59 7.97 -7.80 -2.99
CA LEU A 59 7.09 -7.00 -2.12
C LEU A 59 5.75 -7.69 -1.88
N MET A 60 5.14 -8.29 -2.91
CA MET A 60 3.89 -9.04 -2.74
C MET A 60 4.07 -10.26 -1.83
N TYR A 61 5.19 -10.98 -1.95
CA TYR A 61 5.53 -12.08 -1.04
C TYR A 61 5.69 -11.58 0.41
N CYS A 62 6.36 -10.44 0.61
CA CYS A 62 6.51 -9.82 1.92
C CYS A 62 5.17 -9.42 2.54
N VAL A 63 4.21 -8.94 1.74
CA VAL A 63 2.85 -8.62 2.23
C VAL A 63 2.08 -9.87 2.66
N LEU A 64 2.33 -11.01 2.01
CA LEU A 64 1.63 -12.27 2.26
C LEU A 64 2.26 -13.14 3.36
N SER A 65 3.53 -12.89 3.72
CA SER A 65 4.24 -13.74 4.68
C SER A 65 3.80 -13.49 6.13
N GLU A 66 3.26 -14.52 6.77
CA GLU A 66 2.86 -14.51 8.19
C GLU A 66 4.03 -14.73 9.17
N ASN A 67 5.20 -15.14 8.70
CA ASN A 67 6.30 -15.57 9.58
C ASN A 67 7.48 -14.59 9.62
N MET A 68 7.39 -13.45 8.91
CA MET A 68 8.47 -12.47 8.94
C MET A 68 8.56 -11.75 10.28
N SER A 69 9.80 -11.39 10.65
CA SER A 69 10.05 -10.57 11.83
C SER A 69 9.44 -9.17 11.66
N GLY A 70 8.99 -8.59 12.77
CA GLY A 70 8.36 -7.27 12.80
C GLY A 70 9.17 -6.18 12.09
N PRO A 71 10.47 -5.98 12.41
CA PRO A 71 11.27 -4.92 11.79
C PRO A 71 11.36 -5.04 10.26
N ILE A 72 11.56 -6.25 9.73
CA ILE A 72 11.64 -6.50 8.29
C ILE A 72 10.28 -6.28 7.62
N ARG A 73 9.21 -6.82 8.23
CA ARG A 73 7.84 -6.65 7.74
C ARG A 73 7.51 -5.17 7.60
N THR A 74 7.70 -4.39 8.67
CA THR A 74 7.45 -2.94 8.67
C THR A 74 8.31 -2.22 7.62
N GLY A 75 9.58 -2.59 7.48
CA GLY A 75 10.49 -2.01 6.49
C GLY A 75 9.98 -2.20 5.05
N TYR A 76 9.56 -3.41 4.68
CA TYR A 76 9.04 -3.67 3.33
C TYR A 76 7.69 -3.01 3.05
N HIS A 77 6.79 -2.96 4.05
CA HIS A 77 5.52 -2.25 3.90
C HIS A 77 5.73 -0.75 3.69
N ASN A 78 6.62 -0.14 4.48
CA ASN A 78 6.97 1.28 4.32
C ASN A 78 7.63 1.54 2.97
N LEU A 79 8.51 0.65 2.51
CA LEU A 79 9.15 0.76 1.20
C LEU A 79 8.14 0.67 0.05
N LEU A 80 7.20 -0.27 0.12
CA LEU A 80 6.09 -0.40 -0.84
C LEU A 80 5.28 0.90 -0.91
N ILE A 81 4.93 1.46 0.24
CA ILE A 81 4.18 2.72 0.33
C ILE A 81 4.97 3.84 -0.32
N THR A 82 6.24 4.04 0.06
CA THR A 82 7.06 5.14 -0.45
C THR A 82 7.33 5.04 -1.95
N MET A 83 7.65 3.85 -2.47
CA MET A 83 7.96 3.67 -3.90
C MET A 83 6.73 3.82 -4.80
N HIS A 84 5.58 3.25 -4.41
CA HIS A 84 4.45 3.08 -5.31
C HIS A 84 3.22 3.94 -4.97
N LEU A 85 2.99 4.27 -3.70
CA LEU A 85 1.73 4.87 -3.25
C LEU A 85 1.87 6.31 -2.76
N GLU A 86 2.99 6.68 -2.15
CA GLU A 86 3.18 7.95 -1.44
C GLU A 86 2.98 9.17 -2.35
N SER A 87 3.59 9.16 -3.53
CA SER A 87 3.47 10.23 -4.52
C SER A 87 2.01 10.50 -4.90
N HIS A 88 1.23 9.45 -5.12
CA HIS A 88 -0.18 9.52 -5.51
C HIS A 88 -1.08 9.88 -4.33
N ALA A 89 -0.83 9.30 -3.16
CA ALA A 89 -1.51 9.64 -1.92
C ALA A 89 -1.33 11.12 -1.60
N ARG A 90 -0.09 11.62 -1.69
CA ARG A 90 0.21 13.05 -1.49
C ARG A 90 -0.46 13.91 -2.54
N ALA A 91 -0.40 13.56 -3.82
CA ALA A 91 -1.08 14.32 -4.86
C ALA A 91 -2.60 14.43 -4.61
N ARG A 92 -3.22 13.37 -4.06
CA ARG A 92 -4.65 13.35 -3.73
C ARG A 92 -4.97 14.07 -2.41
N ILE A 93 -4.13 13.93 -1.39
CA ILE A 93 -4.28 14.63 -0.11
C ILE A 93 -4.07 16.12 -0.34
N GLU A 94 -2.94 16.52 -0.89
CA GLU A 94 -2.55 17.93 -1.07
C GLU A 94 -3.49 18.68 -2.03
N LYS A 95 -3.96 18.06 -3.12
CA LYS A 95 -4.85 18.74 -4.08
C LYS A 95 -6.33 18.69 -3.70
N VAL A 96 -6.82 17.61 -3.07
CA VAL A 96 -8.28 17.43 -2.86
C VAL A 96 -8.67 17.61 -1.39
N HIS A 97 -7.97 16.96 -0.46
CA HIS A 97 -8.42 16.88 0.94
C HIS A 97 -7.77 17.95 1.84
N GLY A 98 -6.54 18.35 1.56
CA GLY A 98 -5.75 19.29 2.36
C GLY A 98 -6.07 20.75 2.06
N LYS A 99 -6.59 21.04 0.86
CA LYS A 99 -7.04 22.38 0.46
C LYS A 99 -8.55 22.57 0.50
N ASN A 100 -9.32 21.54 0.89
CA ASN A 100 -10.79 21.54 0.84
C ASN A 100 -11.35 22.04 -0.51
N GLU A 101 -10.70 21.66 -1.60
CA GLU A 101 -11.11 22.04 -2.96
C GLU A 101 -12.18 21.07 -3.46
N PHE A 102 -13.40 21.57 -3.65
CA PHE A 102 -14.52 20.78 -4.15
C PHE A 102 -14.99 21.34 -5.49
N ILE A 103 -14.72 20.60 -6.56
CA ILE A 103 -15.22 20.91 -7.91
C ILE A 103 -16.18 19.80 -8.32
N VAL A 104 -17.44 20.17 -8.58
CA VAL A 104 -18.50 19.25 -8.99
C VAL A 104 -19.01 19.66 -10.38
N PRO A 105 -18.83 18.82 -11.42
CA PRO A 105 -19.35 19.10 -12.75
C PRO A 105 -20.86 18.87 -12.80
N LEU A 106 -21.54 19.61 -13.69
CA LEU A 106 -22.95 19.42 -13.98
C LEU A 106 -23.12 18.27 -14.98
N THR A 107 -23.35 17.06 -14.48
CA THR A 107 -23.60 15.85 -15.26
C THR A 107 -24.93 15.20 -14.85
N ASN A 108 -25.45 14.28 -15.65
CA ASN A 108 -26.65 13.51 -15.28
C ASN A 108 -26.46 12.72 -13.98
N THR A 109 -25.23 12.24 -13.71
CA THR A 109 -24.88 11.58 -12.44
C THR A 109 -25.02 12.53 -11.25
N THR A 110 -24.63 13.80 -11.38
CA THR A 110 -24.82 14.82 -10.33
C THR A 110 -26.29 15.13 -10.09
N LYS A 111 -27.13 15.10 -11.13
CA LYS A 111 -28.58 15.35 -11.04
C LYS A 111 -29.30 14.30 -10.19
N ASP A 112 -28.92 13.04 -10.32
CA ASP A 112 -29.56 11.92 -9.63
C ASP A 112 -28.89 11.55 -8.29
N LEU A 113 -27.79 12.24 -7.94
CA LEU A 113 -27.05 12.01 -6.71
C LEU A 113 -27.90 12.30 -5.47
N ARG A 114 -27.97 11.34 -4.54
CA ARG A 114 -28.63 11.49 -3.24
C ARG A 114 -27.68 11.12 -2.12
N LEU A 115 -27.71 11.88 -1.03
CA LEU A 115 -26.88 11.67 0.16
C LEU A 115 -27.09 10.27 0.79
N TYR A 116 -28.30 9.73 0.67
CA TYR A 116 -28.67 8.42 1.18
C TYR A 116 -29.27 7.56 0.07
N ARG A 117 -29.00 6.26 0.09
CA ARG A 117 -29.61 5.31 -0.84
C ARG A 117 -31.12 5.30 -0.62
N LYS A 118 -31.89 5.19 -1.71
CA LYS A 118 -33.34 4.97 -1.62
C LYS A 118 -33.57 3.60 -0.98
N THR A 119 -34.22 3.56 0.18
CA THR A 119 -34.63 2.29 0.78
C THR A 119 -35.67 1.62 -0.11
N SER A 120 -35.51 0.32 -0.35
CA SER A 120 -36.50 -0.50 -1.01
C SER A 120 -37.70 -0.65 -0.06
N ILE A 121 -38.75 0.13 -0.31
CA ILE A 121 -40.15 -0.07 0.13
C ILE A 121 -40.34 -0.51 1.60
N GLY A 122 -40.80 0.43 2.45
CA GLY A 122 -41.62 0.07 3.62
C GLY A 122 -40.98 0.18 5.02
N HIS A 123 -39.70 0.53 5.13
CA HIS A 123 -39.10 0.84 6.42
C HIS A 123 -38.61 2.29 6.46
N GLU A 124 -39.31 3.12 7.24
CA GLU A 124 -38.84 4.41 7.74
C GLU A 124 -37.69 4.17 8.74
N THR A 125 -36.57 3.61 8.27
CA THR A 125 -35.34 3.62 9.06
C THR A 125 -34.88 5.06 9.16
N LYS A 126 -34.72 5.54 10.40
CA LYS A 126 -34.23 6.89 10.69
C LYS A 126 -32.95 7.13 9.89
N ILE A 127 -32.85 8.29 9.24
CA ILE A 127 -31.69 8.72 8.43
C ILE A 127 -30.33 8.53 9.15
N LYS A 128 -30.35 8.53 10.49
CA LYS A 128 -29.17 8.29 11.35
C LYS A 128 -28.56 6.89 11.21
N ASP A 129 -29.34 5.89 10.80
CA ASP A 129 -28.90 4.49 10.74
C ASP A 129 -28.48 4.06 9.32
N THR A 130 -28.45 4.99 8.37
CA THR A 130 -28.10 4.70 6.97
C THR A 130 -26.69 5.19 6.65
N ILE A 131 -25.87 4.30 6.06
CA ILE A 131 -24.54 4.66 5.55
C ILE A 131 -24.72 5.69 4.42
N PRO A 132 -24.02 6.84 4.45
CA PRO A 132 -24.04 7.81 3.36
C PRO A 132 -23.67 7.13 2.03
N ASN A 133 -24.34 7.52 0.95
CA ASN A 133 -23.99 7.02 -0.37
C ASN A 133 -22.60 7.56 -0.78
N MET A 134 -21.63 6.65 -0.89
CA MET A 134 -20.27 6.97 -1.36
C MET A 134 -19.99 6.46 -2.78
N ASP A 135 -20.93 5.73 -3.40
CA ASP A 135 -20.68 4.97 -4.62
C ASP A 135 -20.49 5.89 -5.85
N ASP A 136 -21.04 7.10 -5.81
CA ASP A 136 -21.10 8.04 -6.94
C ASP A 136 -20.47 9.41 -6.64
N SER A 137 -19.27 9.46 -6.05
CA SER A 137 -18.62 10.76 -5.81
C SER A 137 -18.26 11.43 -7.16
N VAL A 138 -18.97 12.51 -7.52
CA VAL A 138 -18.80 13.25 -8.79
C VAL A 138 -17.69 14.32 -8.75
N SER A 139 -17.00 14.45 -7.63
CA SER A 139 -15.91 15.42 -7.48
C SER A 139 -14.75 15.11 -8.43
N ILE A 140 -14.23 16.14 -9.10
CA ILE A 140 -13.01 16.02 -9.93
C ILE A 140 -11.83 15.73 -9.01
N ARG A 141 -11.13 14.62 -9.24
CA ARG A 141 -10.02 14.15 -8.41
C ARG A 141 -8.88 13.59 -9.26
N PRO A 142 -7.62 13.78 -8.87
CA PRO A 142 -6.50 13.07 -9.49
C PRO A 142 -6.70 11.56 -9.39
N GLN A 143 -6.55 10.85 -10.50
CA GLN A 143 -6.57 9.40 -10.55
C GLN A 143 -5.16 8.83 -10.53
N LEU A 144 -5.01 7.73 -9.78
CA LEU A 144 -3.83 6.87 -9.84
C LEU A 144 -3.80 6.21 -11.22
N ALA A 145 -2.64 6.13 -11.88
CA ALA A 145 -2.50 5.22 -13.01
C ALA A 145 -2.35 3.82 -12.44
N ILE A 146 -3.34 2.98 -12.67
CA ILE A 146 -3.45 1.65 -12.05
C ILE A 146 -3.08 0.57 -13.07
N SER A 147 -3.25 0.84 -14.36
CA SER A 147 -2.95 -0.13 -15.40
C SER A 147 -1.49 -0.05 -15.87
N GLU A 148 -0.90 -1.20 -16.16
CA GLU A 148 0.41 -1.31 -16.79
C GLU A 148 0.48 -0.49 -18.09
N LYS A 149 -0.60 -0.48 -18.89
CA LYS A 149 -0.70 0.31 -20.14
C LYS A 149 -0.68 1.81 -19.88
N GLU A 150 -1.31 2.27 -18.80
CA GLU A 150 -1.32 3.69 -18.43
C GLU A 150 0.06 4.16 -17.98
N ILE A 151 0.82 3.29 -17.30
CA ILE A 151 2.19 3.58 -16.90
C ILE A 151 3.10 3.55 -18.12
N ASP A 152 3.02 2.52 -18.97
CA ASP A 152 3.82 2.42 -20.20
C ASP A 152 3.60 3.63 -21.14
N THR A 153 2.36 4.09 -21.29
CA THR A 153 2.06 5.31 -22.08
C THR A 153 2.70 6.56 -21.47
N ARG A 154 2.68 6.71 -20.13
CA ARG A 154 3.37 7.82 -19.44
C ARG A 154 4.89 7.73 -19.60
N VAL A 155 5.46 6.54 -19.49
CA VAL A 155 6.88 6.28 -19.71
C VAL A 155 7.29 6.64 -21.13
N LYS A 156 6.49 6.28 -22.14
CA LYS A 156 6.73 6.64 -23.55
C LYS A 156 6.62 8.15 -23.80
N THR A 157 5.74 8.84 -23.10
CA THR A 157 5.46 10.27 -23.33
C THR A 157 6.45 11.19 -22.60
N ALA A 158 6.76 10.88 -21.33
CA ALA A 158 7.51 11.77 -20.43
C ALA A 158 8.77 11.13 -19.83
N GLY A 159 9.08 9.89 -20.22
CA GLY A 159 10.23 9.13 -19.72
C GLY A 159 9.92 8.29 -18.48
N LYS A 160 10.78 7.30 -18.22
CA LYS A 160 10.61 6.34 -17.10
C LYS A 160 10.54 7.05 -15.74
N ASP A 161 11.32 8.11 -15.58
CA ASP A 161 11.45 8.87 -14.34
C ASP A 161 10.25 9.79 -14.05
N SER A 162 9.27 9.90 -14.95
CA SER A 162 8.12 10.78 -14.77
C SER A 162 6.99 10.17 -13.94
N THR A 163 7.05 8.87 -13.61
CA THR A 163 5.97 8.17 -12.93
C THR A 163 6.51 7.11 -11.98
N ALA A 164 5.72 6.79 -10.95
CA ALA A 164 6.02 5.66 -10.06
C ALA A 164 6.05 4.34 -10.86
N PRO A 165 6.89 3.39 -10.43
CA PRO A 165 6.90 2.05 -11.02
C PRO A 165 5.54 1.36 -10.85
N TYR A 166 5.18 0.53 -11.82
CA TYR A 166 3.93 -0.22 -11.81
C TYR A 166 3.84 -1.17 -10.60
N PHE A 167 2.64 -1.30 -10.05
CA PHE A 167 2.31 -2.25 -9.00
C PHE A 167 0.83 -2.68 -9.14
N PRO A 168 0.49 -3.97 -8.94
CA PRO A 168 -0.87 -4.48 -9.07
C PRO A 168 -1.73 -4.11 -7.85
N VAL A 169 -2.19 -2.86 -7.79
CA VAL A 169 -2.92 -2.32 -6.64
C VAL A 169 -4.25 -3.03 -6.36
N GLU A 170 -4.95 -3.51 -7.39
CA GLU A 170 -6.21 -4.26 -7.19
C GLU A 170 -5.98 -5.60 -6.48
N THR A 171 -4.93 -6.33 -6.87
CA THR A 171 -4.54 -7.58 -6.21
C THR A 171 -4.07 -7.31 -4.78
N LEU A 172 -3.25 -6.27 -4.59
CA LEU A 172 -2.80 -5.82 -3.27
C LEU A 172 -3.99 -5.51 -2.35
N LYS A 173 -4.99 -4.78 -2.86
CA LYS A 173 -6.19 -4.41 -2.11
C LYS A 173 -6.94 -5.64 -1.61
N THR A 174 -7.15 -6.65 -2.45
CA THR A 174 -7.82 -7.89 -2.03
C THR A 174 -7.05 -8.58 -0.89
N TYR A 175 -5.73 -8.66 -1.00
CA TYR A 175 -4.89 -9.28 0.03
C TYR A 175 -4.85 -8.48 1.33
N VAL A 176 -4.66 -7.16 1.27
CA VAL A 176 -4.63 -6.31 2.47
C VAL A 176 -5.98 -6.36 3.21
N MET A 177 -7.10 -6.36 2.49
CA MET A 177 -8.43 -6.50 3.09
C MET A 177 -8.64 -7.87 3.75
N GLN A 178 -8.15 -8.94 3.13
CA GLN A 178 -8.20 -10.28 3.69
C GLN A 178 -7.30 -10.39 4.94
N ASN A 179 -6.07 -9.91 4.86
CA ASN A 179 -5.11 -9.90 5.98
C ASN A 179 -5.64 -9.09 7.16
N LEU A 180 -6.29 -7.94 6.93
CA LEU A 180 -6.93 -7.17 7.99
C LEU A 180 -8.03 -7.96 8.68
N ARG A 181 -8.90 -8.62 7.91
CA ARG A 181 -9.96 -9.47 8.45
C ARG A 181 -9.37 -10.60 9.31
N GLU A 182 -8.34 -11.27 8.81
CA GLU A 182 -7.66 -12.35 9.53
C GLU A 182 -6.96 -11.86 10.79
N ALA A 183 -6.28 -10.72 10.74
CA ALA A 183 -5.62 -10.11 11.89
C ALA A 183 -6.63 -9.78 13.01
N VAL A 184 -7.84 -9.30 12.66
CA VAL A 184 -8.90 -9.04 13.64
C VAL A 184 -9.43 -10.35 14.26
N ILE A 185 -9.66 -11.39 13.45
CA ILE A 185 -10.14 -12.69 13.93
C ILE A 185 -9.10 -13.36 14.83
N LYS A 186 -7.84 -13.41 14.38
CA LYS A 186 -6.71 -14.00 15.11
C LYS A 186 -6.39 -13.18 16.38
N GLY A 187 -6.36 -11.85 16.27
CA GLY A 187 -6.04 -10.95 17.39
C GLY A 187 -7.08 -10.91 18.52
N ALA A 188 -8.32 -11.33 18.27
CA ALA A 188 -9.34 -11.48 19.32
C ALA A 188 -9.09 -12.72 20.21
N ALA A 189 -8.34 -13.70 19.73
CA ALA A 189 -7.89 -14.82 20.54
C ALA A 189 -6.62 -14.44 21.31
N HIS A 190 -6.49 -14.88 22.57
CA HIS A 190 -5.23 -14.75 23.31
C HIS A 190 -4.16 -15.67 22.69
N ILE A 191 -3.52 -15.20 21.63
CA ILE A 191 -2.44 -15.90 20.93
C ILE A 191 -1.12 -15.65 21.66
N ARG A 192 -0.34 -16.72 21.85
CA ARG A 192 0.99 -16.65 22.48
C ARG A 192 2.06 -16.08 21.55
N ASP A 193 1.97 -16.42 20.27
CA ASP A 193 2.89 -15.99 19.21
C ASP A 193 2.16 -15.20 18.12
N PRO A 194 1.92 -13.89 18.32
CA PRO A 194 1.34 -13.04 17.28
C PRO A 194 2.33 -12.87 16.11
N ILE A 195 1.79 -12.69 14.91
CA ILE A 195 2.59 -12.43 13.70
C ILE A 195 3.52 -11.23 13.94
N GLY A 196 4.80 -11.38 13.59
CA GLY A 196 5.82 -10.35 13.80
C GLY A 196 6.25 -10.17 15.27
N GLY A 197 5.85 -11.09 16.16
CA GLY A 197 6.32 -11.19 17.55
C GLY A 197 5.61 -10.27 18.55
N SER A 198 4.74 -9.36 18.12
CA SER A 198 3.95 -8.51 19.01
C SER A 198 2.57 -8.18 18.45
N ASN A 199 1.63 -7.81 19.31
CA ASN A 199 0.31 -7.33 18.86
C ASN A 199 0.39 -6.05 18.04
N ALA A 200 1.42 -5.22 18.25
CA ALA A 200 1.64 -4.05 17.40
C ALA A 200 2.02 -4.46 15.97
N ASN A 201 2.83 -5.52 15.84
CA ASN A 201 3.28 -6.03 14.54
C ASN A 201 2.25 -6.89 13.82
N LEU A 202 1.22 -7.36 14.52
CA LEU A 202 0.13 -8.15 13.93
C LEU A 202 -0.68 -7.35 12.90
N PHE A 203 -0.92 -6.06 13.18
CA PHE A 203 -1.72 -5.14 12.35
C PHE A 203 -0.89 -4.31 11.35
N VAL A 204 0.37 -4.67 11.14
CA VAL A 204 1.30 -3.96 10.22
C VAL A 204 0.98 -4.23 8.77
#